data_AF-A0AA43QGQ1-F1
#
_entry.id   AF-A0AA43QGQ1-F1
#
_cell.length_a   1.000
_cell.length_b   1.000
_cell.length_c   1.000
_cell.angle_alpha   90.00
_cell.angle_beta   90.00
_cell.angle_gamma   90.00
#
_symmetry.space_group_name_H-M   'P 1'
#
loop_
_entity.id
_entity.type
_entity.pdbx_description
1 polymer ?
#
loop_
_entity_poly.entity_id
_entity_poly.type
_entity_poly.pdbx_seq_one_letter_code
_entity_poly.pdbx_strand_id
1 'polypeptide(L)'
;MNDNIMTTDIHEMISHWLKTPKNGYLGSDYGNDLAIFKQALTSNDKNAIQEIISNMQTDIQSLQGCEISIKNPGLGDSITICVDGNCRQHTLNYMD
;
A
#
# COMPACT_ATOMS: atom_id res chain seq x y z
N MET A 1 -16.30 11.29 17.81
CA MET A 1 -16.06 10.28 16.76
C MET A 1 -14.79 9.56 17.15
N ASN A 2 -14.76 8.23 17.10
CA ASN A 2 -13.59 7.44 17.50
C ASN A 2 -12.60 7.40 16.33
N ASP A 3 -11.55 8.22 16.38
CA ASP A 3 -10.47 8.26 15.38
C ASP A 3 -9.84 6.88 15.12
N ASN A 4 -9.93 5.96 16.09
CA ASN A 4 -9.47 4.57 15.99
C ASN A 4 -10.26 3.70 14.99
N ILE A 5 -11.54 3.98 14.75
CA ILE A 5 -12.35 3.20 13.79
C ILE A 5 -11.88 3.54 12.37
N MET A 6 -11.83 4.83 12.03
CA MET A 6 -11.39 5.31 10.73
C MET A 6 -9.95 4.86 10.40
N THR A 7 -9.06 4.83 11.39
CA THR A 7 -7.67 4.38 11.19
C THR A 7 -7.57 2.87 10.96
N THR A 8 -8.43 2.08 11.61
CA THR A 8 -8.48 0.63 11.38
C THR A 8 -9.01 0.33 9.98
N ASP A 9 -10.06 1.03 9.58
CA ASP A 9 -10.68 0.89 8.25
C ASP A 9 -9.67 1.23 7.13
N ILE A 10 -8.88 2.30 7.29
CA ILE A 10 -7.84 2.69 6.32
C ILE A 10 -6.80 1.58 6.12
N HIS A 11 -6.30 0.97 7.20
CA HIS A 11 -5.31 -0.09 7.08
C HIS A 11 -5.88 -1.37 6.49
N GLU A 12 -7.17 -1.66 6.72
CA GLU A 12 -7.86 -2.76 6.04
C GLU A 12 -7.97 -2.51 4.53
N MET A 13 -8.32 -1.29 4.12
CA MET A 13 -8.34 -0.88 2.70
C MET A 13 -6.95 -1.02 2.05
N ILE A 14 -5.89 -0.58 2.73
CA ILE A 14 -4.50 -0.75 2.26
C ILE A 14 -4.17 -2.23 2.12
N SER A 15 -4.50 -3.06 3.11
CA SER A 15 -4.23 -4.51 3.06
C SER A 15 -4.94 -5.17 1.89
N HIS A 16 -6.17 -4.74 1.59
CA HIS A 16 -6.93 -5.23 0.45
C HIS A 16 -6.30 -4.81 -0.89
N TRP A 17 -5.90 -3.55 -1.01
CA TRP A 17 -5.22 -3.03 -2.20
C TRP A 17 -3.88 -3.74 -2.48
N LEU A 18 -3.08 -4.00 -1.44
CA LEU A 18 -1.81 -4.74 -1.55
C LEU A 18 -1.99 -6.17 -2.07
N LYS A 19 -3.17 -6.75 -1.82
CA LYS A 19 -3.52 -8.11 -2.26
C LYS A 19 -4.22 -8.16 -3.62
N THR A 20 -4.59 -7.00 -4.17
CA THR A 20 -5.32 -6.91 -5.42
C THR A 20 -4.36 -6.70 -6.59
N PRO A 21 -4.23 -7.67 -7.52
CA PRO A 21 -3.40 -7.49 -8.69
C PRO A 21 -4.01 -6.44 -9.63
N LYS A 22 -3.16 -5.55 -10.14
CA LYS A 22 -3.56 -4.60 -11.18
C LYS A 22 -4.15 -5.36 -12.39
N ASN A 23 -5.23 -4.85 -12.97
CA ASN A 23 -6.00 -5.48 -14.06
C ASN A 23 -6.73 -6.79 -13.69
N GLY A 24 -6.75 -7.21 -12.42
CA GLY A 24 -7.41 -8.45 -11.99
C GLY A 24 -8.94 -8.40 -12.01
N TYR A 25 -9.53 -7.20 -11.97
CA TYR A 25 -10.98 -6.97 -12.04
C TYR A 25 -11.33 -6.21 -13.32
N LEU A 26 -11.81 -6.90 -14.34
CA LEU A 26 -12.51 -6.33 -15.51
C LEU A 26 -11.80 -5.13 -16.20
N GLY A 27 -10.46 -5.10 -16.24
CA GLY A 27 -9.69 -4.00 -16.84
C GLY A 27 -9.61 -2.72 -16.01
N SER A 28 -9.91 -2.79 -14.71
CA SER A 28 -9.65 -1.70 -13.76
C SER A 28 -8.16 -1.57 -13.48
N ASP A 29 -7.68 -0.32 -13.50
CA ASP A 29 -6.33 0.05 -13.06
C ASP A 29 -6.11 -0.11 -11.54
N TYR A 30 -7.16 -0.47 -10.79
CA TYR A 30 -7.11 -0.65 -9.34
C TYR A 30 -6.20 -1.81 -8.92
N GLY A 31 -5.35 -1.54 -7.93
CA GLY A 31 -4.47 -2.50 -7.30
C GLY A 31 -2.99 -2.23 -7.58
N ASN A 32 -2.15 -3.22 -7.36
CA ASN A 32 -0.70 -3.06 -7.49
C ASN A 32 -0.07 -4.15 -8.37
N ASP A 33 1.13 -3.85 -8.87
CA ASP A 33 2.03 -4.85 -9.42
C ASP A 33 3.06 -5.21 -8.34
N LEU A 34 2.89 -6.39 -7.76
CA LEU A 34 3.70 -6.88 -6.66
C LEU A 34 5.18 -7.00 -7.01
N ALA A 35 5.50 -7.34 -8.27
CA ALA A 35 6.88 -7.51 -8.71
C ALA A 35 7.58 -6.15 -8.77
N ILE A 36 6.91 -5.15 -9.36
CA ILE A 36 7.41 -3.76 -9.40
C ILE A 36 7.54 -3.22 -7.98
N PHE A 37 6.56 -3.47 -7.11
CA PHE A 37 6.62 -3.03 -5.72
C PHE A 37 7.81 -3.63 -4.98
N LYS A 38 7.97 -4.96 -5.00
CA LYS A 38 9.10 -5.65 -4.36
C LYS A 38 10.44 -5.15 -4.90
N GLN A 39 10.54 -4.91 -6.21
CA GLN A 39 11.73 -4.35 -6.84
C GLN A 39 12.05 -2.94 -6.32
N ALA A 40 11.05 -2.05 -6.30
CA ALA A 40 11.20 -0.68 -5.83
C ALA A 40 11.70 -0.62 -4.38
N LEU A 41 11.13 -1.46 -3.50
CA LEU A 41 11.56 -1.55 -2.11
C LEU A 41 12.98 -2.11 -1.97
N THR A 42 13.31 -3.16 -2.72
CA THR A 42 14.63 -3.81 -2.65
C THR A 42 15.75 -2.90 -3.15
N SER A 43 15.48 -2.16 -4.23
CA SER A 43 16.41 -1.17 -4.79
C SER A 43 16.44 0.16 -4.03
N ASN A 44 15.55 0.34 -3.05
CA ASN A 44 15.32 1.63 -2.39
C ASN A 44 15.09 2.77 -3.40
N ASP A 45 14.34 2.47 -4.47
CA ASP A 45 14.02 3.42 -5.53
C ASP A 45 12.91 4.36 -5.05
N LYS A 46 13.30 5.56 -4.64
CA LYS A 46 12.39 6.55 -4.08
C LYS A 46 11.33 7.01 -5.07
N ASN A 47 11.65 7.07 -6.37
CA ASN A 47 10.69 7.51 -7.38
C ASN A 47 9.63 6.44 -7.60
N ALA A 48 10.04 5.19 -7.76
CA ALA A 48 9.11 4.07 -7.89
C ALA A 48 8.23 3.91 -6.64
N ILE A 49 8.79 4.07 -5.44
CA ILE A 49 8.01 4.06 -4.19
C ILE A 49 6.98 5.21 -4.16
N GLN A 50 7.34 6.40 -4.63
CA GLN A 50 6.42 7.53 -4.69
C GLN A 50 5.28 7.31 -5.70
N GLU A 51 5.57 6.70 -6.85
CA GLU A 51 4.54 6.32 -7.83
C GLU A 51 3.56 5.28 -7.26
N ILE A 52 4.08 4.29 -6.53
CA ILE A 52 3.24 3.29 -5.82
C ILE A 52 2.32 3.97 -4.81
N ILE A 53 2.84 4.92 -4.02
CA ILE A 53 2.04 5.71 -3.08
C ILE A 53 0.96 6.52 -3.82
N SER A 54 1.31 7.18 -4.91
CA SER A 54 0.37 7.97 -5.72
C SER A 54 -0.77 7.10 -6.30
N ASN A 55 -0.45 5.89 -6.77
CA ASN A 55 -1.44 4.95 -7.26
C ASN A 55 -2.37 4.50 -6.12
N MET A 56 -1.80 4.16 -4.95
CA MET A 56 -2.57 3.78 -3.76
C MET A 56 -3.54 4.89 -3.32
N GLN A 57 -3.11 6.16 -3.35
CA GLN A 57 -3.97 7.32 -3.03
C GLN A 57 -5.05 7.59 -4.08
N THR A 58 -4.80 7.23 -5.34
CA THR A 58 -5.79 7.33 -6.42
C THR A 58 -6.89 6.29 -6.24
N ASP A 59 -6.48 5.06 -5.94
CA ASP A 59 -7.36 3.90 -5.78
C ASP A 59 -8.14 3.91 -4.47
N ILE A 60 -7.53 4.41 -3.40
CA ILE A 60 -8.12 4.50 -2.07
C ILE A 60 -8.37 5.98 -1.76
N GLN A 61 -9.52 6.50 -2.17
CA GLN A 61 -9.84 7.93 -2.04
C GLN A 61 -9.72 8.48 -0.60
N SER A 62 -9.94 7.64 0.42
CA SER A 62 -9.76 8.02 1.83
C SER A 62 -8.31 8.33 2.22
N LEU A 63 -7.34 8.00 1.37
CA LEU A 63 -5.91 8.32 1.55
C LEU A 63 -5.49 9.64 0.87
N GLN A 64 -6.38 10.30 0.14
CA GLN A 64 -6.04 11.57 -0.52
C GLN A 64 -5.69 12.63 0.54
N GLY A 65 -4.50 13.21 0.40
CA GLY A 65 -3.99 14.22 1.33
C GLY A 65 -3.31 13.68 2.59
N CYS A 66 -3.32 12.35 2.81
CA CYS A 66 -2.55 11.73 3.89
C CYS A 66 -1.05 11.70 3.56
N GLU A 67 -0.22 11.86 4.60
CA GLU A 67 1.20 11.56 4.53
C GLU A 67 1.42 10.04 4.62
N ILE A 68 1.94 9.44 3.55
CA ILE A 68 2.19 8.00 3.49
C ILE A 68 3.69 7.73 3.41
N SER A 69 4.17 6.80 4.24
CA SER A 69 5.53 6.27 4.12
C SER A 69 5.54 4.75 4.19
N ILE A 70 6.47 4.14 3.45
CA ILE A 70 6.61 2.70 3.35
C ILE A 70 8.03 2.32 3.74
N LYS A 71 8.16 1.38 4.67
CA LYS A 71 9.45 0.84 5.13
C LYS A 71 9.50 -0.65 4.88
N ASN A 72 10.55 -1.10 4.21
CA ASN A 72 10.87 -2.52 4.11
C ASN A 72 11.95 -2.86 5.15
N PRO A 73 11.68 -3.69 6.17
CA PRO A 73 12.68 -4.13 7.14
C PRO A 73 13.74 -5.07 6.53
N GLY A 74 13.62 -5.44 5.25
CA GLY A 74 14.63 -6.22 4.51
C GLY A 74 14.50 -7.73 4.67
N LEU A 75 13.43 -8.22 5.32
CA LEU A 75 13.20 -9.65 5.54
C LEU A 75 11.76 -10.03 5.13
N GLY A 76 11.67 -10.80 4.05
CA GLY A 76 10.42 -11.40 3.56
C GLY A 76 9.43 -10.40 2.96
N ASP A 77 8.16 -10.78 2.97
CA ASP A 77 7.07 -10.01 2.35
C ASP A 77 6.42 -9.01 3.32
N SER A 78 7.02 -8.76 4.48
CA SER A 78 6.47 -7.83 5.47
C SER A 78 6.97 -6.41 5.21
N ILE A 79 6.05 -5.46 5.15
CA ILE A 79 6.33 -4.02 5.03
C ILE A 79 5.60 -3.26 6.13
N THR A 80 6.14 -2.12 6.55
CA THR A 80 5.44 -1.19 7.44
C THR A 80 4.95 -0.01 6.63
N ILE A 81 3.65 0.25 6.66
CA ILE A 81 3.04 1.43 6.04
C ILE A 81 2.55 2.33 7.16
N CYS A 82 2.96 3.60 7.12
CA CYS A 82 2.47 4.64 8.00
C CYS A 82 1.56 5.60 7.24
N VAL A 83 0.40 5.93 7.80
CA VAL A 83 -0.54 6.93 7.30
C VAL A 83 -0.69 7.99 8.39
N ASP A 84 -0.30 9.23 8.11
CA ASP A 84 -0.31 10.35 9.07
C ASP A 84 0.37 9.99 10.42
N GLY A 85 1.45 9.20 10.34
CA GLY A 85 2.19 8.70 11.49
C GLY A 85 1.62 7.45 12.16
N ASN A 86 0.42 6.97 11.79
CA ASN A 86 -0.09 5.67 12.26
C ASN A 86 0.49 4.53 11.42
N CYS A 87 1.35 3.73 12.04
CA CYS A 87 2.08 2.66 11.35
C CYS A 87 1.50 1.28 11.64
N ARG A 88 1.25 0.50 10.59
CA ARG A 88 0.95 -0.93 10.69
C ARG A 88 1.80 -1.76 9.75
N GLN A 89 2.09 -2.98 10.17
CA GLN A 89 2.73 -3.99 9.32
C GLN A 89 1.69 -4.61 8.39
N HIS A 90 2.08 -4.81 7.14
CA HIS A 90 1.30 -5.44 6.08
C HIS A 90 2.13 -6.53 5.41
N THR A 91 1.44 -7.49 4.79
CA THR A 91 2.06 -8.51 3.96
C THR A 91 1.88 -8.14 2.49
N LEU A 92 2.97 -8.22 1.73
CA LEU A 92 3.08 -7.93 0.31
C LEU A 92 3.03 -9.26 -0.46
N ASN A 93 1.82 -9.83 -0.50
CA ASN A 93 1.47 -11.02 -1.28
C ASN A 93 0.09 -10.83 -1.92
N TYR A 94 -0.15 -11.49 -3.07
CA TYR A 94 -1.51 -11.63 -3.57
C TYR A 94 -2.26 -12.69 -2.75
N MET A 95 -3.59 -12.65 -2.75
CA MET A 95 -4.38 -13.78 -2.25
C MET A 95 -4.18 -14.96 -3.22
N ASP A 96 -3.86 -16.13 -2.66
CA ASP A 96 -3.90 -17.41 -3.39
C ASP A 96 -5.33 -17.77 -3.82
#